data_AF-A0A7L9EKK0-F1
#
_entry.id   AF-A0A7L9EKK0-F1
#
_cell.length_a   1.000
_cell.length_b   1.000
_cell.length_c   1.000
_cell.angle_alpha   90.00
_cell.angle_beta   90.00
_cell.angle_gamma   90.00
#
_symmetry.space_group_name_H-M   'P 1'
#
loop_
_entity.id
_entity.type
_entity.pdbx_description
1 polymer ?
#
loop_
_entity_poly.entity_id
_entity_poly.type
_entity_poly.pdbx_seq_one_letter_code
_entity_poly.pdbx_strand_id
1 'polypeptide(L)'
;MWRRGGLGRLGQKPSRPREPREPREPREPREPREPREPREPRAQSPEPRAQSPEPRELSEEQSLPSSPLSKKSDGATSMESEMCYARKLCLAAKSQVMDMFQEARLGKAVDPSTTLPLVGEIAASVLRQPHALISVARIKTHDDYTYLHSVAVCALMLSLARHLDLDEEQTRLAGIGGLMHDLGKAAMPLEVLNKPGKLTDAEFAIMKRHPVEGAKMLRAGGAEPGVVDIALHHHEKIDGTGYPDRLAGDAISLLARMGAICDVYDAVTSERAYKKPWDPSAAMRQMAKWEGHFDKRIFHAFVKAVGIYPVGSLVRLSSQRLAVVVEPGMESLLTPKVRVFFSLRSREPIPMQTIDLAATSCKDSITGPEDPTLWNFKNLDDLWME
;
A
#
# COMPACT_ATOMS: atom_id res chain seq x y z
N MET A 1 -75.72 56.81 -6.50
CA MET A 1 -77.08 57.39 -6.43
C MET A 1 -78.06 56.24 -6.74
N TRP A 2 -78.90 55.87 -5.75
CA TRP A 2 -80.04 54.93 -5.82
C TRP A 2 -79.74 53.43 -6.10
N ARG A 3 -79.84 52.51 -5.14
CA ARG A 3 -81.00 51.84 -4.47
C ARG A 3 -81.72 50.77 -5.31
N ARG A 4 -81.87 49.60 -4.64
CA ARG A 4 -82.81 48.46 -4.82
C ARG A 4 -82.42 47.45 -5.91
N GLY A 5 -82.39 46.14 -5.68
CA GLY A 5 -82.84 45.32 -4.55
C GLY A 5 -83.86 44.28 -5.01
N GLY A 6 -83.62 43.01 -4.69
CA GLY A 6 -84.55 41.87 -4.83
C GLY A 6 -84.42 41.14 -6.19
N LEU A 7 -84.47 39.82 -6.29
CA LEU A 7 -84.95 38.77 -5.40
C LEU A 7 -84.33 37.42 -5.78
N GLY A 8 -84.31 36.49 -4.82
CA GLY A 8 -84.59 35.08 -5.09
C GLY A 8 -83.40 34.14 -5.32
N ARG A 9 -82.86 33.59 -4.22
CA ARG A 9 -81.96 32.43 -4.20
C ARG A 9 -82.71 31.15 -4.57
N LEU A 10 -82.09 30.32 -5.41
CA LEU A 10 -81.85 28.87 -5.25
C LEU A 10 -81.37 28.33 -6.60
N GLY A 11 -80.07 28.00 -6.70
CA GLY A 11 -79.52 27.45 -7.94
C GLY A 11 -78.03 27.13 -7.79
N GLN A 12 -77.72 25.84 -7.91
CA GLN A 12 -76.48 25.24 -8.39
C GLN A 12 -75.16 25.90 -7.92
N LYS A 13 -74.45 25.23 -6.99
CA LYS A 13 -73.03 25.52 -6.73
C LYS A 13 -72.19 25.03 -7.92
N PRO A 14 -71.48 25.91 -8.64
CA PRO A 14 -70.44 25.51 -9.56
C PRO A 14 -69.17 25.13 -8.79
N SER A 15 -68.46 24.18 -9.38
CA SER A 15 -67.24 23.51 -8.96
C SER A 15 -66.15 24.46 -8.43
N ARG A 16 -65.68 24.21 -7.21
CA ARG A 16 -64.38 24.73 -6.75
C ARG A 16 -63.26 23.95 -7.45
N PRO A 17 -62.18 24.62 -7.88
CA PRO A 17 -60.99 23.91 -8.35
C PRO A 17 -60.43 23.06 -7.21
N ARG A 18 -60.21 21.78 -7.49
CA ARG A 18 -59.61 20.82 -6.55
C ARG A 18 -58.13 21.15 -6.42
N GLU A 19 -57.68 21.34 -5.19
CA GLU A 19 -56.26 21.24 -4.83
C GLU A 19 -55.73 19.86 -5.27
N PRO A 20 -54.51 19.80 -5.84
CA PRO A 20 -53.90 18.54 -6.20
C PRO A 20 -53.63 17.72 -4.92
N ARG A 21 -54.21 16.52 -4.86
CA ARG A 21 -53.91 15.52 -3.83
C ARG A 21 -52.45 15.08 -4.01
N GLU A 22 -51.70 15.11 -2.92
CA GLU A 22 -50.37 14.54 -2.82
C GLU A 22 -50.35 13.08 -3.32
N PRO A 23 -49.34 12.68 -4.10
CA PRO A 23 -49.18 11.28 -4.51
C PRO A 23 -48.91 10.41 -3.28
N ARG A 24 -49.67 9.31 -3.15
CA ARG A 24 -49.43 8.28 -2.14
C ARG A 24 -48.02 7.74 -2.30
N GLU A 25 -47.26 7.71 -1.21
CA GLU A 25 -45.94 7.09 -1.14
C GLU A 25 -45.99 5.64 -1.66
N PRO A 26 -45.02 5.21 -2.49
CA PRO A 26 -44.90 3.84 -2.89
C PRO A 26 -44.52 2.98 -1.67
N ARG A 27 -45.26 1.88 -1.45
CA ARG A 27 -44.95 0.88 -0.42
C ARG A 27 -43.52 0.38 -0.60
N GLU A 28 -42.74 0.39 0.48
CA GLU A 28 -41.39 -0.16 0.53
C GLU A 28 -41.35 -1.62 0.03
N PRO A 29 -40.34 -2.01 -0.77
CA PRO A 29 -40.11 -3.41 -1.10
C PRO A 29 -39.72 -4.17 0.16
N ARG A 30 -40.38 -5.29 0.43
CA ARG A 30 -40.02 -6.23 1.50
C ARG A 30 -38.56 -6.66 1.36
N GLU A 31 -37.81 -6.59 2.45
CA GLU A 31 -36.42 -7.05 2.54
C GLU A 31 -36.28 -8.52 2.05
N PRO A 32 -35.21 -8.85 1.32
CA PRO A 32 -34.90 -10.23 1.00
C PRO A 32 -34.51 -10.98 2.28
N ARG A 33 -35.17 -12.12 2.53
CA ARG A 33 -34.83 -13.05 3.62
C ARG A 33 -33.37 -13.50 3.50
N GLU A 34 -32.65 -13.47 4.62
CA GLU A 34 -31.28 -13.98 4.74
C GLU A 34 -31.14 -15.42 4.23
N PRO A 35 -30.04 -15.77 3.52
CA PRO A 35 -29.76 -17.15 3.16
C PRO A 35 -29.47 -17.97 4.42
N ARG A 36 -30.20 -19.09 4.57
CA ARG A 36 -29.95 -20.08 5.62
C ARG A 36 -28.55 -20.67 5.47
N GLU A 37 -27.82 -20.73 6.58
CA GLU A 37 -26.50 -21.38 6.68
C GLU A 37 -26.55 -22.84 6.16
N PRO A 38 -25.52 -23.30 5.41
CA PRO A 38 -25.40 -24.71 5.06
C PRO A 38 -25.11 -25.53 6.32
N ARG A 39 -25.94 -26.56 6.55
CA ARG A 39 -25.73 -27.56 7.61
C ARG A 39 -24.39 -28.28 7.40
N GLU A 40 -23.57 -28.32 8.44
CA GLU A 40 -22.34 -29.12 8.51
C GLU A 40 -22.61 -30.61 8.22
N PRO A 41 -21.77 -31.30 7.43
CA PRO A 41 -21.81 -32.75 7.36
C PRO A 41 -21.24 -33.36 8.63
N ARG A 42 -21.98 -34.31 9.20
CA ARG A 42 -21.61 -35.11 10.38
C ARG A 42 -20.20 -35.68 10.26
N ALA A 43 -19.39 -35.43 11.29
CA ALA A 43 -18.09 -36.04 11.51
C ALA A 43 -18.19 -37.58 11.53
N GLN A 44 -17.32 -38.23 10.74
CA GLN A 44 -17.01 -39.64 10.87
C GLN A 44 -15.96 -39.81 11.99
N SER A 45 -16.19 -40.77 12.87
CA SER A 45 -15.32 -41.13 13.99
C SER A 45 -13.93 -41.59 13.51
N PRO A 46 -12.84 -41.30 14.25
CA PRO A 46 -11.49 -41.68 13.85
C PRO A 46 -11.14 -43.12 14.26
N GLU A 47 -10.46 -43.84 13.37
CA GLU A 47 -9.76 -45.11 13.63
C GLU A 47 -8.31 -44.87 14.13
N PRO A 48 -7.65 -45.87 14.76
CA PRO A 48 -6.77 -45.63 15.90
C PRO A 48 -5.32 -45.24 15.56
N ARG A 49 -4.73 -44.49 16.49
CA ARG A 49 -3.36 -43.95 16.53
C ARG A 49 -2.28 -45.02 16.29
N ALA A 50 -1.44 -44.78 15.30
CA ALA A 50 -0.07 -45.30 15.27
C ALA A 50 0.84 -44.38 16.11
N GLN A 51 1.69 -45.00 16.92
CA GLN A 51 2.50 -44.39 17.96
C GLN A 51 3.54 -43.42 17.39
N SER A 52 3.61 -42.22 17.96
CA SER A 52 4.66 -41.23 17.73
C SER A 52 5.94 -41.66 18.46
N PRO A 53 7.13 -41.60 17.84
CA PRO A 53 8.38 -41.65 18.58
C PRO A 53 8.60 -40.32 19.33
N GLU A 54 9.14 -40.44 20.54
CA GLU A 54 9.40 -39.36 21.51
C GLU A 54 10.25 -38.20 20.93
N PRO A 55 10.12 -36.98 21.48
CA PRO A 55 10.88 -35.82 21.01
C PRO A 55 12.34 -35.93 21.46
N ARG A 56 13.26 -35.96 20.48
CA ARG A 56 14.66 -35.63 20.73
C ARG A 56 14.76 -34.14 21.00
N GLU A 57 15.23 -33.79 22.19
CA GLU A 57 15.72 -32.46 22.52
C GLU A 57 16.81 -32.05 21.51
N LEU A 58 16.51 -31.03 20.71
CA LEU A 58 17.51 -30.26 19.99
C LEU A 58 17.46 -28.85 20.56
N SER A 59 18.11 -28.73 21.71
CA SER A 59 18.67 -27.47 22.20
C SER A 59 19.75 -27.02 21.21
N GLU A 60 19.42 -26.09 20.33
CA GLU A 60 20.41 -25.20 19.72
C GLU A 60 19.71 -23.89 19.36
N GLU A 61 19.79 -22.98 20.30
CA GLU A 61 19.45 -21.57 20.21
C GLU A 61 20.41 -20.93 19.20
N GLN A 62 20.12 -21.08 17.90
CA GLN A 62 20.81 -20.33 16.86
C GLN A 62 20.33 -18.88 16.92
N SER A 63 21.01 -18.11 17.78
CA SER A 63 20.93 -16.65 17.80
C SER A 63 21.20 -16.13 16.39
N LEU A 64 20.18 -15.51 15.78
CA LEU A 64 20.36 -14.73 14.57
C LEU A 64 21.47 -13.70 14.85
N PRO A 65 22.52 -13.62 14.01
CA PRO A 65 23.56 -12.63 14.20
C PRO A 65 22.92 -11.24 14.18
N SER A 66 23.24 -10.43 15.19
CA SER A 66 22.93 -9.00 15.18
C SER A 66 23.67 -8.38 14.00
N SER A 67 22.95 -8.09 12.90
CA SER A 67 23.54 -7.42 11.74
C SER A 67 24.21 -6.11 12.18
N PRO A 68 25.47 -5.85 11.77
CA PRO A 68 26.08 -4.56 12.00
C PRO A 68 25.28 -3.51 11.23
N LEU A 69 24.72 -2.54 11.95
CA LEU A 69 24.23 -1.30 11.37
C LEU A 69 25.31 -0.73 10.43
N SER A 70 24.97 -0.66 9.15
CA SER A 70 25.56 0.24 8.14
C SER A 70 27.09 0.26 8.07
N LYS A 71 27.67 -0.53 7.14
CA LYS A 71 28.91 -0.09 6.51
C LYS A 71 28.61 1.23 5.79
N LYS A 72 29.12 2.35 6.31
CA LYS A 72 29.07 3.67 5.66
C LYS A 72 29.51 3.50 4.21
N SER A 73 28.60 3.69 3.26
CA SER A 73 28.95 3.80 1.85
C SER A 73 29.70 5.11 1.65
N ASP A 74 30.83 5.08 0.94
CA ASP A 74 31.48 6.27 0.41
C ASP A 74 30.47 7.03 -0.48
N GLY A 75 29.92 8.15 0.02
CA GLY A 75 28.90 8.93 -0.68
C GLY A 75 27.62 9.26 0.10
N ALA A 76 27.66 9.31 1.44
CA ALA A 76 26.53 9.76 2.25
C ALA A 76 26.10 11.19 1.87
N THR A 77 25.00 11.29 1.14
CA THR A 77 24.34 12.54 0.76
C THR A 77 23.27 12.90 1.78
N SER A 78 22.89 14.18 1.87
CA SER A 78 21.81 14.58 2.77
C SER A 78 20.46 14.02 2.28
N MET A 79 19.54 13.74 3.21
CA MET A 79 18.17 13.30 2.88
C MET A 79 17.50 14.27 1.90
N GLU A 80 17.63 15.58 2.14
CA GLU A 80 17.09 16.64 1.27
C GLU A 80 17.64 16.57 -0.17
N SER A 81 18.95 16.41 -0.31
CA SER A 81 19.61 16.31 -1.62
C SER A 81 19.18 15.04 -2.36
N GLU A 82 19.11 13.90 -1.67
CA GLU A 82 18.63 12.67 -2.29
C GLU A 82 17.15 12.76 -2.64
N MET A 83 16.30 13.38 -1.83
CA MET A 83 14.88 13.57 -2.18
C MET A 83 14.72 14.39 -3.45
N CYS A 84 15.55 15.42 -3.65
CA CYS A 84 15.57 16.19 -4.90
C CYS A 84 15.97 15.32 -6.12
N TYR A 85 16.99 14.48 -5.96
CA TYR A 85 17.39 13.54 -7.00
C TYR A 85 16.30 12.50 -7.27
N ALA A 86 15.74 11.88 -6.22
CA ALA A 86 14.68 10.89 -6.28
C ALA A 86 13.44 11.42 -7.00
N ARG A 87 13.07 12.70 -6.83
CA ARG A 87 11.98 13.34 -7.58
C ARG A 87 12.24 13.33 -9.08
N LYS A 88 13.46 13.72 -9.49
CA LYS A 88 13.86 13.71 -10.92
C LYS A 88 13.88 12.28 -11.46
N LEU A 89 14.40 11.33 -10.69
CA LEU A 89 14.44 9.92 -11.05
C LEU A 89 13.01 9.36 -11.22
N CYS A 90 12.10 9.60 -10.28
CA CYS A 90 10.70 9.17 -10.40
C CYS A 90 10.02 9.74 -11.64
N LEU A 91 10.23 11.03 -11.95
CA LEU A 91 9.68 11.66 -13.15
C LEU A 91 10.22 11.02 -14.44
N ALA A 92 11.51 10.73 -14.51
CA ALA A 92 12.12 10.06 -15.66
C ALA A 92 11.73 8.57 -15.76
N ALA A 93 11.58 7.89 -14.62
CA ALA A 93 11.16 6.51 -14.54
C ALA A 93 9.71 6.33 -15.02
N LYS A 94 8.84 7.30 -14.73
CA LYS A 94 7.43 7.28 -15.12
C LYS A 94 7.25 7.01 -16.62
N SER A 95 7.95 7.76 -17.49
CA SER A 95 7.80 7.57 -18.94
C SER A 95 8.27 6.18 -19.38
N GLN A 96 9.41 5.72 -18.88
CA GLN A 96 9.96 4.40 -19.22
C GLN A 96 9.02 3.26 -18.82
N VAL A 97 8.47 3.31 -17.60
CA VAL A 97 7.51 2.30 -17.12
C VAL A 97 6.20 2.39 -17.91
N MET A 98 5.73 3.60 -18.24
CA MET A 98 4.56 3.79 -19.10
C MET A 98 4.73 3.15 -20.47
N ASP A 99 5.85 3.42 -21.13
CA ASP A 99 6.17 2.88 -22.45
C ASP A 99 6.23 1.35 -22.40
N MET A 100 6.91 0.78 -21.40
CA MET A 100 6.98 -0.66 -21.16
C MET A 100 5.58 -1.32 -21.07
N PHE A 101 4.65 -0.74 -20.30
CA PHE A 101 3.28 -1.26 -20.17
C PHE A 101 2.47 -1.10 -21.46
N GLN A 102 2.69 -0.02 -22.22
CA GLN A 102 2.04 0.19 -23.51
C GLN A 102 2.52 -0.83 -24.55
N GLU A 103 3.82 -1.10 -24.60
CA GLU A 103 4.38 -2.12 -25.48
C GLU A 103 3.83 -3.51 -25.17
N ALA A 104 3.78 -3.88 -23.88
CA ALA A 104 3.14 -5.12 -23.44
C ALA A 104 1.66 -5.18 -23.84
N ARG A 105 0.93 -4.07 -23.72
CA ARG A 105 -0.49 -3.99 -24.09
C ARG A 105 -0.71 -4.17 -25.60
N LEU A 106 0.24 -3.73 -26.42
CA LEU A 106 0.26 -3.96 -27.88
C LEU A 106 0.71 -5.39 -28.25
N GLY A 107 0.99 -6.25 -27.25
CA GLY A 107 1.41 -7.63 -27.45
C GLY A 107 2.88 -7.78 -27.85
N LYS A 108 3.69 -6.72 -27.72
CA LYS A 108 5.14 -6.83 -27.92
C LYS A 108 5.76 -7.60 -26.75
N ALA A 109 6.77 -8.43 -27.06
CA ALA A 109 7.60 -9.00 -26.02
C ALA A 109 8.37 -7.88 -25.32
N VAL A 110 8.24 -7.79 -24.00
CA VAL A 110 9.01 -6.85 -23.18
C VAL A 110 10.24 -7.55 -22.67
N ASP A 111 11.41 -7.14 -23.16
CA ASP A 111 12.70 -7.65 -22.69
C ASP A 111 13.06 -7.01 -21.34
N PRO A 112 13.14 -7.78 -20.24
CA PRO A 112 13.52 -7.25 -18.93
C PRO A 112 14.90 -6.59 -18.89
N SER A 113 15.81 -6.94 -19.81
CA SER A 113 17.14 -6.33 -19.88
C SER A 113 17.08 -4.82 -20.11
N THR A 114 16.03 -4.34 -20.78
CA THR A 114 15.78 -2.91 -21.02
C THR A 114 15.50 -2.13 -19.74
N THR A 115 15.08 -2.81 -18.67
CA THR A 115 14.81 -2.19 -17.37
C THR A 115 16.05 -2.07 -16.48
N LEU A 116 17.13 -2.78 -16.82
CA LEU A 116 18.35 -2.83 -15.99
C LEU A 116 18.95 -1.45 -15.70
N PRO A 117 19.05 -0.50 -16.65
CA PRO A 117 19.55 0.84 -16.35
C PRO A 117 18.71 1.54 -15.28
N LEU A 118 17.38 1.50 -15.42
CA LEU A 118 16.47 2.11 -14.46
C LEU A 118 16.55 1.44 -13.08
N VAL A 119 16.58 0.11 -13.03
CA VAL A 119 16.76 -0.63 -11.78
C VAL A 119 18.11 -0.28 -11.13
N GLY A 120 19.16 -0.10 -11.93
CA GLY A 120 20.47 0.36 -11.46
C GLY A 120 20.44 1.78 -10.86
N GLU A 121 19.74 2.72 -11.49
CA GLU A 121 19.56 4.08 -10.95
C GLU A 121 18.76 4.08 -9.64
N ILE A 122 17.68 3.29 -9.58
CA ILE A 122 16.88 3.09 -8.37
C ILE A 122 17.75 2.48 -7.27
N ALA A 123 18.50 1.42 -7.58
CA ALA A 123 19.40 0.77 -6.63
C ALA A 123 20.46 1.75 -6.11
N ALA A 124 21.08 2.54 -6.98
CA ALA A 124 22.05 3.55 -6.58
C ALA A 124 21.44 4.62 -5.66
N SER A 125 20.20 5.04 -5.90
CA SER A 125 19.48 5.96 -5.03
C SER A 125 19.16 5.34 -3.67
N VAL A 126 18.65 4.10 -3.65
CA VAL A 126 18.40 3.34 -2.42
C VAL A 126 19.70 3.11 -1.64
N LEU A 127 20.83 2.88 -2.30
CA LEU A 127 22.13 2.74 -1.67
C LEU A 127 22.57 4.01 -0.92
N ARG A 128 22.34 5.18 -1.52
CA ARG A 128 22.71 6.47 -0.92
C ARG A 128 21.79 6.84 0.23
N GLN A 129 20.48 6.69 0.05
CA GLN A 129 19.49 6.97 1.08
C GLN A 129 18.17 6.20 0.79
N PRO A 130 17.96 5.01 1.40
CA PRO A 130 16.81 4.14 1.13
C PRO A 130 15.46 4.83 1.29
N HIS A 131 15.37 5.72 2.28
CA HIS A 131 14.10 6.32 2.64
C HIS A 131 13.68 7.47 1.72
N ALA A 132 14.63 8.11 1.02
CA ALA A 132 14.33 9.24 0.13
C ALA A 132 13.47 8.80 -1.05
N LEU A 133 13.94 7.80 -1.81
CA LEU A 133 13.23 7.31 -2.98
C LEU A 133 11.88 6.68 -2.63
N ILE A 134 11.83 5.84 -1.58
CA ILE A 134 10.59 5.22 -1.11
C ILE A 134 9.54 6.28 -0.75
N SER A 135 9.95 7.38 -0.13
CA SER A 135 9.02 8.43 0.28
C SER A 135 8.54 9.26 -0.89
N VAL A 136 9.45 9.65 -1.79
CA VAL A 136 9.09 10.38 -3.01
C VAL A 136 8.19 9.55 -3.90
N ALA A 137 8.53 8.27 -4.09
CA ALA A 137 7.73 7.32 -4.82
C ALA A 137 6.48 6.88 -4.05
N ARG A 138 6.04 7.56 -2.99
CA ARG A 138 4.68 7.39 -2.43
C ARG A 138 3.78 8.58 -2.74
N ILE A 139 4.36 9.72 -3.08
CA ILE A 139 3.65 10.94 -3.47
C ILE A 139 3.34 10.84 -4.97
N LYS A 140 2.16 10.30 -5.29
CA LYS A 140 1.69 10.11 -6.67
C LYS A 140 0.27 10.65 -6.79
N THR A 141 -0.04 11.31 -7.88
CA THR A 141 -1.42 11.64 -8.23
C THR A 141 -2.15 10.38 -8.72
N HIS A 142 -3.49 10.42 -8.72
CA HIS A 142 -4.32 9.33 -9.22
C HIS A 142 -3.97 8.87 -10.65
N ASP A 143 -3.57 9.80 -11.52
CA ASP A 143 -3.18 9.54 -12.92
C ASP A 143 -1.87 8.75 -13.03
N ASP A 144 -1.03 8.83 -12.00
CA ASP A 144 0.33 8.28 -12.01
C ASP A 144 0.43 6.93 -11.29
N TYR A 145 -0.71 6.46 -10.76
CA TYR A 145 -0.81 5.41 -9.76
C TYR A 145 -0.04 4.14 -10.13
N THR A 146 -0.33 3.54 -11.29
CA THR A 146 0.21 2.22 -11.66
C THR A 146 1.71 2.26 -11.95
N TYR A 147 2.23 3.34 -12.52
CA TYR A 147 3.61 3.40 -13.00
C TYR A 147 4.59 3.73 -11.89
N LEU A 148 4.27 4.74 -11.09
CA LEU A 148 5.08 5.08 -9.93
C LEU A 148 4.92 4.02 -8.82
N HIS A 149 3.83 3.23 -8.79
CA HIS A 149 3.72 2.00 -7.97
C HIS A 149 4.84 1.01 -8.27
N SER A 150 5.08 0.72 -9.54
CA SER A 150 6.17 -0.20 -9.95
C SER A 150 7.55 0.29 -9.48
N VAL A 151 7.80 1.60 -9.58
CA VAL A 151 9.06 2.21 -9.08
C VAL A 151 9.19 2.08 -7.56
N ALA A 152 8.09 2.30 -6.83
CA ALA A 152 8.09 2.19 -5.37
C ALA A 152 8.31 0.75 -4.89
N VAL A 153 7.63 -0.23 -5.51
CA VAL A 153 7.79 -1.65 -5.20
C VAL A 153 9.22 -2.10 -5.52
N CYS A 154 9.80 -1.65 -6.63
CA CYS A 154 11.22 -1.87 -6.94
C CYS A 154 12.14 -1.35 -5.83
N ALA A 155 11.96 -0.09 -5.39
CA ALA A 155 12.76 0.52 -4.33
C ALA A 155 12.60 -0.22 -2.98
N LEU A 156 11.37 -0.63 -2.64
CA LEU A 156 11.06 -1.38 -1.42
C LEU A 156 11.71 -2.78 -1.45
N MET A 157 11.62 -3.48 -2.59
CA MET A 157 12.23 -4.80 -2.79
C MET A 157 13.75 -4.74 -2.65
N LEU A 158 14.40 -3.73 -3.25
CA LEU A 158 15.84 -3.50 -3.12
C LEU A 158 16.25 -3.19 -1.68
N SER A 159 15.49 -2.33 -0.98
CA SER A 159 15.74 -2.02 0.42
C SER A 159 15.60 -3.26 1.31
N LEU A 160 14.57 -4.06 1.10
CA LEU A 160 14.32 -5.29 1.86
C LEU A 160 15.37 -6.37 1.57
N ALA A 161 15.75 -6.58 0.30
CA ALA A 161 16.80 -7.53 -0.08
C ALA A 161 18.12 -7.22 0.64
N ARG A 162 18.50 -5.93 0.70
CA ARG A 162 19.68 -5.48 1.43
C ARG A 162 19.57 -5.71 2.93
N HIS A 163 18.40 -5.46 3.51
CA HIS A 163 18.19 -5.67 4.95
C HIS A 163 18.22 -7.16 5.34
N LEU A 164 17.88 -8.05 4.40
CA LEU A 164 17.98 -9.49 4.54
C LEU A 164 19.37 -10.03 4.17
N ASP A 165 20.34 -9.16 3.87
CA ASP A 165 21.70 -9.52 3.47
C ASP A 165 21.73 -10.49 2.26
N LEU A 166 20.77 -10.34 1.33
CA LEU A 166 20.76 -11.12 0.09
C LEU A 166 21.95 -10.76 -0.80
N ASP A 167 22.39 -11.72 -1.61
CA ASP A 167 23.49 -11.50 -2.54
C ASP A 167 23.09 -10.51 -3.67
N GLU A 168 24.09 -10.09 -4.45
CA GLU A 168 23.91 -9.10 -5.52
C GLU A 168 22.92 -9.59 -6.59
N GLU A 169 22.94 -10.89 -6.87
CA GLU A 169 22.09 -11.50 -7.88
C GLU A 169 20.62 -11.56 -7.44
N GLN A 170 20.37 -12.03 -6.22
CA GLN A 170 19.05 -12.00 -5.60
C GLN A 170 18.52 -10.57 -5.45
N THR A 171 19.38 -9.63 -5.09
CA THR A 171 19.02 -8.20 -5.00
C THR A 171 18.62 -7.64 -6.36
N ARG A 172 19.36 -7.98 -7.42
CA ARG A 172 19.04 -7.59 -8.80
C ARG A 172 17.70 -8.16 -9.24
N LEU A 173 17.47 -9.46 -9.01
CA LEU A 173 16.19 -10.12 -9.31
C LEU A 173 15.03 -9.50 -8.54
N ALA A 174 15.23 -9.14 -7.27
CA ALA A 174 14.24 -8.46 -6.44
C ALA A 174 13.84 -7.10 -7.02
N GLY A 175 14.82 -6.30 -7.49
CA GLY A 175 14.57 -5.01 -8.13
C GLY A 175 13.78 -5.14 -9.43
N ILE A 176 14.24 -5.99 -10.36
CA ILE A 176 13.56 -6.21 -11.65
C ILE A 176 12.15 -6.78 -11.42
N GLY A 177 12.03 -7.78 -10.56
CA GLY A 177 10.75 -8.37 -10.19
C GLY A 177 9.81 -7.35 -9.57
N GLY A 178 10.29 -6.50 -8.66
CA GLY A 178 9.48 -5.44 -8.08
C GLY A 178 8.98 -4.43 -9.11
N LEU A 179 9.81 -4.07 -10.10
CA LEU A 179 9.44 -3.16 -11.18
C LEU A 179 8.43 -3.77 -12.16
N MET A 180 8.50 -5.08 -12.38
CA MET A 180 7.72 -5.76 -13.44
C MET A 180 6.59 -6.67 -12.91
N HIS A 181 6.42 -6.79 -11.59
CA HIS A 181 5.47 -7.74 -10.97
C HIS A 181 4.06 -7.62 -11.54
N ASP A 182 3.66 -6.40 -11.87
CA ASP A 182 2.33 -6.02 -12.32
C ASP A 182 2.16 -5.94 -13.84
N LEU A 183 3.18 -6.33 -14.62
CA LEU A 183 3.19 -6.20 -16.09
C LEU A 183 1.94 -6.80 -16.75
N GLY A 184 1.42 -7.89 -16.17
CA GLY A 184 0.20 -8.54 -16.68
C GLY A 184 -1.07 -7.69 -16.61
N LYS A 185 -1.09 -6.57 -15.87
CA LYS A 185 -2.19 -5.59 -15.93
C LYS A 185 -2.32 -4.97 -17.32
N ALA A 186 -1.28 -5.01 -18.15
CA ALA A 186 -1.34 -4.65 -19.57
C ALA A 186 -2.36 -5.51 -20.36
N ALA A 187 -2.60 -6.76 -19.95
CA ALA A 187 -3.58 -7.65 -20.57
C ALA A 187 -5.01 -7.46 -20.04
N MET A 188 -5.21 -6.63 -19.00
CA MET A 188 -6.54 -6.44 -18.40
C MET A 188 -7.36 -5.41 -19.19
N PRO A 189 -8.71 -5.60 -19.30
CA PRO A 189 -9.60 -4.62 -19.90
C PRO A 189 -9.49 -3.27 -19.19
N LEU A 190 -9.45 -2.17 -19.95
CA LEU A 190 -9.28 -0.82 -19.41
C LEU A 190 -10.44 -0.40 -18.52
N GLU A 191 -11.65 -0.86 -18.82
CA GLU A 191 -12.87 -0.58 -18.07
C GLU A 191 -12.82 -1.19 -16.66
N VAL A 192 -12.15 -2.33 -16.51
CA VAL A 192 -11.93 -2.99 -15.22
C VAL A 192 -10.74 -2.35 -14.50
N LEU A 193 -9.63 -2.13 -15.23
CA LEU A 193 -8.39 -1.59 -14.68
C LEU A 193 -8.57 -0.16 -14.13
N ASN A 194 -9.30 0.69 -14.85
CA ASN A 194 -9.51 2.10 -14.52
C ASN A 194 -10.87 2.34 -13.85
N LYS A 195 -11.56 1.27 -13.39
CA LYS A 195 -12.92 1.37 -12.88
C LYS A 195 -13.00 2.38 -11.73
N PRO A 196 -13.98 3.31 -11.78
CA PRO A 196 -14.14 4.26 -10.71
C PRO A 196 -14.84 3.68 -9.47
N GLY A 197 -14.16 2.85 -8.67
CA GLY A 197 -14.70 2.33 -7.41
C GLY A 197 -14.24 0.92 -7.05
N LYS A 198 -15.03 0.24 -6.21
CA LYS A 198 -14.79 -1.18 -5.91
C LYS A 198 -15.13 -2.06 -7.12
N LEU A 199 -14.29 -3.06 -7.38
CA LEU A 199 -14.58 -4.11 -8.34
C LEU A 199 -15.68 -5.03 -7.79
N THR A 200 -16.56 -5.49 -8.69
CA THR A 200 -17.46 -6.62 -8.43
C THR A 200 -16.67 -7.93 -8.40
N ASP A 201 -17.26 -9.01 -7.89
CA ASP A 201 -16.58 -10.31 -7.83
C ASP A 201 -16.13 -10.82 -9.21
N ALA A 202 -16.93 -10.55 -10.26
CA ALA A 202 -16.61 -10.92 -11.63
C ALA A 202 -15.43 -10.10 -12.19
N GLU A 203 -15.43 -8.78 -11.95
CA GLU A 203 -14.33 -7.89 -12.34
C GLU A 203 -13.05 -8.22 -11.57
N PHE A 204 -13.17 -8.55 -10.28
CA PHE A 204 -12.06 -9.01 -9.46
C PHE A 204 -11.51 -10.35 -9.97
N ALA A 205 -12.36 -11.27 -10.42
CA ALA A 205 -11.94 -12.52 -11.05
C ALA A 205 -11.14 -12.28 -12.34
N ILE A 206 -11.48 -11.25 -13.13
CA ILE A 206 -10.68 -10.81 -14.28
C ILE A 206 -9.32 -10.29 -13.78
N MET A 207 -9.32 -9.36 -12.83
CA MET A 207 -8.08 -8.76 -12.31
C MET A 207 -7.12 -9.80 -11.74
N LYS A 208 -7.61 -10.86 -11.06
CA LYS A 208 -6.80 -11.97 -10.53
C LYS A 208 -6.02 -12.75 -11.58
N ARG A 209 -6.26 -12.53 -12.87
CA ARG A 209 -5.52 -13.17 -13.96
C ARG A 209 -4.20 -12.49 -14.28
N HIS A 210 -3.99 -11.24 -13.86
CA HIS A 210 -2.79 -10.50 -14.22
C HIS A 210 -1.47 -11.17 -13.79
N PRO A 211 -1.35 -11.91 -12.67
CA PRO A 211 -0.08 -12.59 -12.35
C PRO A 211 0.27 -13.64 -13.40
N VAL A 212 -0.73 -14.40 -13.84
CA VAL A 212 -0.58 -15.45 -14.86
C VAL A 212 -0.25 -14.84 -16.23
N GLU A 213 -0.93 -13.77 -16.63
CA GLU A 213 -0.62 -13.09 -17.90
C GLU A 213 0.76 -12.40 -17.86
N GLY A 214 1.13 -11.80 -16.73
CA GLY A 214 2.45 -11.20 -16.50
C GLY A 214 3.57 -12.23 -16.61
N ALA A 215 3.41 -13.38 -15.97
CA ALA A 215 4.36 -14.48 -16.07
C ALA A 215 4.52 -15.00 -17.50
N LYS A 216 3.45 -15.05 -18.31
CA LYS A 216 3.55 -15.41 -19.74
C LYS A 216 4.34 -14.37 -20.53
N MET A 217 4.03 -13.08 -20.34
CA MET A 217 4.72 -11.98 -21.02
C MET A 217 6.21 -11.97 -20.68
N LEU A 218 6.55 -12.11 -19.41
CA LEU A 218 7.93 -12.15 -18.93
C LEU A 218 8.70 -13.36 -19.49
N ARG A 219 8.10 -14.55 -19.49
CA ARG A 219 8.72 -15.74 -20.13
C ARG A 219 8.97 -15.52 -21.62
N ALA A 220 8.00 -14.93 -22.33
CA ALA A 220 8.14 -14.62 -23.76
C ALA A 220 9.25 -13.58 -24.03
N GLY A 221 9.48 -12.66 -23.10
CA GLY A 221 10.56 -11.68 -23.12
C GLY A 221 11.91 -12.21 -22.64
N GLY A 222 12.03 -13.50 -22.29
CA GLY A 222 13.29 -14.09 -21.81
C GLY A 222 13.65 -13.74 -20.36
N ALA A 223 12.66 -13.38 -19.54
CA ALA A 223 12.88 -13.08 -18.13
C ALA A 223 13.39 -14.29 -17.35
N GLU A 224 14.24 -14.00 -16.38
CA GLU A 224 14.79 -15.00 -15.48
C GLU A 224 13.70 -15.62 -14.58
N PRO A 225 13.82 -16.90 -14.21
CA PRO A 225 12.80 -17.60 -13.44
C PRO A 225 12.38 -16.88 -12.15
N GLY A 226 13.31 -16.24 -11.44
CA GLY A 226 13.00 -15.48 -10.23
C GLY A 226 12.10 -14.27 -10.46
N VAL A 227 12.31 -13.54 -11.57
CA VAL A 227 11.46 -12.39 -11.95
C VAL A 227 10.06 -12.86 -12.33
N VAL A 228 9.99 -13.95 -13.10
CA VAL A 228 8.71 -14.57 -13.48
C VAL A 228 7.93 -15.04 -12.25
N ASP A 229 8.63 -15.64 -11.29
CA ASP A 229 8.03 -16.16 -10.05
C ASP A 229 7.46 -15.03 -9.17
N ILE A 230 8.16 -13.91 -9.03
CA ILE A 230 7.63 -12.72 -8.31
C ILE A 230 6.34 -12.25 -8.98
N ALA A 231 6.34 -12.07 -10.30
CA ALA A 231 5.14 -11.62 -11.02
C ALA A 231 3.98 -12.61 -10.90
N LEU A 232 4.26 -13.91 -10.87
CA LEU A 232 3.24 -14.95 -10.76
C LEU A 232 2.65 -15.07 -9.35
N HIS A 233 3.46 -14.90 -8.30
CA HIS A 233 3.12 -15.30 -6.94
C HIS A 233 3.11 -14.16 -5.91
N HIS A 234 3.29 -12.89 -6.28
CA HIS A 234 3.21 -11.76 -5.34
C HIS A 234 1.83 -11.57 -4.67
N HIS A 235 0.80 -12.29 -5.12
CA HIS A 235 -0.52 -12.34 -4.49
C HIS A 235 -0.82 -13.64 -3.73
N GLU A 236 0.16 -14.53 -3.62
CA GLU A 236 0.09 -15.66 -2.71
C GLU A 236 0.18 -15.20 -1.26
N LYS A 237 -0.44 -15.96 -0.36
CA LYS A 237 -0.47 -15.70 1.07
C LYS A 237 0.09 -16.90 1.81
N ILE A 238 0.78 -16.67 2.92
CA ILE A 238 1.43 -17.75 3.68
C ILE A 238 0.46 -18.85 4.11
N ASP A 239 -0.79 -18.53 4.37
CA ASP A 239 -1.85 -19.48 4.73
C ASP A 239 -2.46 -20.27 3.55
N GLY A 240 -2.01 -20.03 2.31
CA GLY A 240 -2.55 -20.69 1.11
C GLY A 240 -3.87 -20.12 0.61
N THR A 241 -4.36 -19.02 1.16
CA THR A 241 -5.62 -18.38 0.72
C THR A 241 -5.42 -17.37 -0.42
N GLY A 242 -4.19 -17.24 -0.92
CA GLY A 242 -3.80 -16.38 -2.03
C GLY A 242 -4.20 -16.92 -3.42
N TYR A 243 -3.57 -16.37 -4.45
CA TYR A 243 -3.74 -16.77 -5.85
C TYR A 243 -2.46 -16.47 -6.65
N PRO A 244 -2.24 -17.12 -7.81
CA PRO A 244 -3.14 -18.01 -8.55
C PRO A 244 -3.15 -19.49 -8.10
N ASP A 245 -2.04 -19.98 -7.56
CA ASP A 245 -1.77 -21.41 -7.35
C ASP A 245 -2.08 -21.87 -5.92
N ARG A 246 -2.35 -20.92 -5.00
CA ARG A 246 -2.68 -21.18 -3.58
C ARG A 246 -1.54 -21.86 -2.83
N LEU A 247 -0.32 -21.43 -3.13
CA LEU A 247 0.88 -21.88 -2.46
C LEU A 247 0.85 -21.42 -1.00
N ALA A 248 1.41 -22.23 -0.09
CA ALA A 248 1.45 -21.95 1.34
C ALA A 248 2.88 -22.07 1.89
N GLY A 249 3.19 -21.26 2.91
CA GLY A 249 4.48 -21.28 3.58
C GLY A 249 5.67 -21.20 2.62
N ASP A 250 6.59 -22.16 2.76
CA ASP A 250 7.83 -22.20 1.98
C ASP A 250 7.67 -22.67 0.52
N ALA A 251 6.46 -23.07 0.10
CA ALA A 251 6.17 -23.27 -1.31
C ALA A 251 6.18 -21.94 -2.10
N ILE A 252 6.01 -20.81 -1.40
CA ILE A 252 6.18 -19.47 -1.96
C ILE A 252 7.66 -19.09 -1.86
N SER A 253 8.27 -18.70 -2.97
CA SER A 253 9.68 -18.30 -2.97
C SER A 253 9.93 -17.11 -2.04
N LEU A 254 11.17 -16.96 -1.57
CA LEU A 254 11.57 -15.82 -0.75
C LEU A 254 11.25 -14.48 -1.42
N LEU A 255 11.60 -14.34 -2.71
CA LEU A 255 11.39 -13.09 -3.44
C LEU A 255 9.90 -12.80 -3.69
N ALA A 256 9.07 -13.83 -3.93
CA ALA A 256 7.63 -13.65 -4.05
C ALA A 256 6.98 -13.25 -2.71
N ARG A 257 7.43 -13.82 -1.58
CA ARG A 257 7.00 -13.41 -0.24
C ARG A 257 7.39 -11.96 0.07
N MET A 258 8.58 -11.53 -0.34
CA MET A 258 9.00 -10.12 -0.28
C MET A 258 8.08 -9.24 -1.14
N GLY A 259 7.82 -9.66 -2.38
CA GLY A 259 6.95 -8.95 -3.33
C GLY A 259 5.55 -8.71 -2.77
N ALA A 260 4.94 -9.70 -2.12
CA ALA A 260 3.63 -9.58 -1.49
C ALA A 260 3.59 -8.49 -0.39
N ILE A 261 4.63 -8.39 0.42
CA ILE A 261 4.72 -7.37 1.48
C ILE A 261 4.90 -5.97 0.86
N CYS A 262 5.83 -5.85 -0.09
CA CYS A 262 6.15 -4.57 -0.73
C CYS A 262 4.97 -4.02 -1.56
N ASP A 263 4.31 -4.87 -2.36
CA ASP A 263 3.10 -4.52 -3.13
C ASP A 263 2.01 -4.00 -2.20
N VAL A 264 1.63 -4.79 -1.18
CA VAL A 264 0.56 -4.41 -0.27
C VAL A 264 0.87 -3.09 0.45
N TYR A 265 2.09 -2.93 0.95
CA TYR A 265 2.47 -1.72 1.66
C TYR A 265 2.34 -0.47 0.78
N ASP A 266 2.89 -0.48 -0.44
CA ASP A 266 2.75 0.65 -1.36
C ASP A 266 1.28 0.85 -1.75
N ALA A 267 0.55 -0.24 -1.99
CA ALA A 267 -0.86 -0.22 -2.36
C ALA A 267 -1.76 0.47 -1.33
N VAL A 268 -1.52 0.27 -0.03
CA VAL A 268 -2.34 0.88 1.05
C VAL A 268 -1.87 2.27 1.46
N THR A 269 -0.59 2.61 1.22
CA THR A 269 -0.02 3.92 1.56
C THR A 269 -0.03 4.93 0.41
N SER A 270 -0.45 4.52 -0.79
CA SER A 270 -0.60 5.38 -1.96
C SER A 270 -2.04 5.87 -2.16
N GLU A 271 -2.19 7.09 -2.68
CA GLU A 271 -3.50 7.66 -3.00
C GLU A 271 -4.13 6.95 -4.21
N ARG A 272 -5.41 6.57 -4.10
CA ARG A 272 -6.20 5.98 -5.20
C ARG A 272 -7.46 6.82 -5.41
N ALA A 273 -7.99 6.82 -6.63
CA ALA A 273 -9.16 7.61 -7.03
C ALA A 273 -10.42 7.46 -6.12
N TYR A 274 -10.49 6.40 -5.29
CA TYR A 274 -11.62 6.13 -4.38
C TYR A 274 -11.22 5.97 -2.90
N LYS A 275 -9.95 6.17 -2.54
CA LYS A 275 -9.47 5.88 -1.20
C LYS A 275 -8.30 6.78 -0.82
N LYS A 276 -8.46 7.49 0.29
CA LYS A 276 -7.35 8.22 0.93
C LYS A 276 -6.26 7.23 1.35
N PRO A 277 -4.97 7.57 1.17
CA PRO A 277 -3.87 6.74 1.62
C PRO A 277 -3.92 6.54 3.13
N TRP A 278 -3.48 5.38 3.60
CA TRP A 278 -3.21 5.19 5.01
C TRP A 278 -1.94 5.94 5.40
N ASP A 279 -1.92 6.50 6.61
CA ASP A 279 -0.67 6.94 7.24
C ASP A 279 0.33 5.76 7.25
N PRO A 280 1.61 5.97 6.92
CA PRO A 280 2.59 4.88 6.80
C PRO A 280 2.76 4.06 8.08
N SER A 281 2.78 4.73 9.22
CA SER A 281 2.88 4.06 10.52
C SER A 281 1.59 3.29 10.82
N ALA A 282 0.43 3.84 10.44
CA ALA A 282 -0.85 3.14 10.54
C ALA A 282 -0.92 1.89 9.64
N ALA A 283 -0.37 1.97 8.42
CA ALA A 283 -0.30 0.83 7.52
C ALA A 283 0.53 -0.31 8.10
N MET A 284 1.73 -0.02 8.62
CA MET A 284 2.57 -1.01 9.30
C MET A 284 1.83 -1.69 10.45
N ARG A 285 1.20 -0.91 11.34
CA ARG A 285 0.43 -1.47 12.46
C ARG A 285 -0.73 -2.34 12.02
N GLN A 286 -1.40 -1.99 10.92
CA GLN A 286 -2.55 -2.73 10.44
C GLN A 286 -2.14 -4.02 9.74
N MET A 287 -1.09 -3.98 8.92
CA MET A 287 -0.50 -5.16 8.29
C MET A 287 0.02 -6.16 9.33
N ALA A 288 0.62 -5.68 10.43
CA ALA A 288 1.11 -6.52 11.52
C ALA A 288 0.01 -7.35 12.22
N LYS A 289 -1.26 -6.95 12.12
CA LYS A 289 -2.40 -7.67 12.70
C LYS A 289 -2.94 -8.77 11.79
N TRP A 290 -2.51 -8.85 10.54
CA TRP A 290 -3.01 -9.84 9.60
C TRP A 290 -2.32 -11.17 9.81
N GLU A 291 -3.07 -12.12 10.37
CA GLU A 291 -2.62 -13.50 10.47
C GLU A 291 -2.76 -14.21 9.11
N GLY A 292 -1.81 -15.09 8.80
CA GLY A 292 -1.83 -15.90 7.57
C GLY A 292 -1.45 -15.18 6.27
N HIS A 293 -1.41 -13.84 6.25
CA HIS A 293 -1.10 -13.10 5.03
C HIS A 293 0.39 -13.11 4.68
N PHE A 294 1.23 -12.71 5.63
CA PHE A 294 2.67 -12.47 5.40
C PHE A 294 3.54 -13.44 6.20
N ASP A 295 4.76 -13.65 5.69
CA ASP A 295 5.81 -14.28 6.47
C ASP A 295 6.26 -13.30 7.56
N LYS A 296 6.07 -13.67 8.83
CA LYS A 296 6.37 -12.79 9.96
C LYS A 296 7.85 -12.40 10.02
N ARG A 297 8.78 -13.27 9.61
CA ARG A 297 10.21 -12.99 9.63
C ARG A 297 10.57 -11.93 8.58
N ILE A 298 10.06 -12.12 7.36
CA ILE A 298 10.27 -11.17 6.26
C ILE A 298 9.56 -9.85 6.55
N PHE A 299 8.36 -9.88 7.13
CA PHE A 299 7.63 -8.68 7.52
C PHE A 299 8.38 -7.89 8.61
N HIS A 300 8.98 -8.55 9.59
CA HIS A 300 9.82 -7.86 10.58
C HIS A 300 11.07 -7.23 9.95
N ALA A 301 11.72 -7.90 9.00
CA ALA A 301 12.83 -7.34 8.22
C ALA A 301 12.37 -6.12 7.41
N PHE A 302 11.19 -6.17 6.81
CA PHE A 302 10.57 -5.05 6.10
C PHE A 302 10.32 -3.84 7.01
N VAL A 303 9.77 -4.06 8.20
CA VAL A 303 9.56 -2.98 9.19
C VAL A 303 10.90 -2.32 9.58
N LYS A 304 11.98 -3.10 9.72
CA LYS A 304 13.30 -2.55 10.00
C LYS A 304 13.90 -1.80 8.80
N ALA A 305 13.67 -2.27 7.58
CA ALA A 305 14.16 -1.63 6.36
C ALA A 305 13.46 -0.29 6.07
N VAL A 306 12.16 -0.19 6.33
CA VAL A 306 11.36 1.02 6.05
C VAL A 306 11.29 1.96 7.26
N GLY A 307 11.31 1.40 8.47
CA GLY A 307 11.19 2.11 9.75
C GLY A 307 9.81 1.95 10.40
N ILE A 308 9.77 2.08 11.74
CA ILE A 308 8.52 2.06 12.53
C ILE A 308 7.70 3.32 12.26
N TYR A 309 8.40 4.45 12.09
CA TYR A 309 7.82 5.72 11.69
C TYR A 309 8.44 6.17 10.35
N PRO A 310 7.92 5.68 9.21
CA PRO A 310 8.42 6.09 7.90
C PRO A 310 8.26 7.59 7.68
N VAL A 311 9.08 8.18 6.80
CA VAL A 311 8.97 9.59 6.42
C VAL A 311 7.55 9.91 5.90
N GLY A 312 7.04 11.06 6.31
CA GLY A 312 5.65 11.48 6.10
C GLY A 312 4.66 10.96 7.15
N SER A 313 5.08 10.16 8.13
CA SER A 313 4.20 9.72 9.22
C SER A 313 3.82 10.89 10.13
N LEU A 314 2.53 11.01 10.44
CA LEU A 314 2.04 11.95 11.45
C LEU A 314 2.17 11.33 12.84
N VAL A 315 2.88 12.01 13.74
CA VAL A 315 3.17 11.51 15.09
C VAL A 315 2.81 12.53 16.17
N ARG A 316 2.41 12.00 17.33
CA ARG A 316 2.20 12.80 18.54
C ARG A 316 3.42 12.70 19.44
N LEU A 317 3.93 13.87 19.84
CA LEU A 317 5.04 13.98 20.77
C LEU A 317 4.57 14.08 22.22
N SER A 318 5.42 13.64 23.16
CA SER A 318 5.18 13.69 24.60
C SER A 318 4.93 15.11 25.12
N SER A 319 5.47 16.12 24.43
CA SER A 319 5.20 17.53 24.69
C SER A 319 3.76 17.97 24.40
N GLN A 320 2.91 17.10 23.84
CA GLN A 320 1.59 17.43 23.28
C GLN A 320 1.70 18.32 22.01
N ARG A 321 2.70 18.04 21.17
CA ARG A 321 2.83 18.64 19.83
C ARG A 321 2.61 17.57 18.77
N LEU A 322 2.10 17.97 17.61
CA LEU A 322 2.08 17.12 16.42
C LEU A 322 3.27 17.44 15.54
N ALA A 323 3.83 16.40 14.95
CA ALA A 323 4.97 16.48 14.07
C ALA A 323 4.83 15.50 12.90
N VAL A 324 5.55 15.77 11.82
CA VAL A 324 5.73 14.83 10.71
C VAL A 324 7.16 14.33 10.69
N VAL A 325 7.37 13.05 10.42
CA VAL A 325 8.73 12.49 10.25
C VAL A 325 9.34 13.00 8.95
N VAL A 326 10.52 13.62 9.05
CA VAL A 326 11.27 14.14 7.89
C VAL A 326 12.50 13.30 7.55
N GLU A 327 13.10 12.67 8.56
CA GLU A 327 14.26 11.81 8.40
C GLU A 327 14.16 10.65 9.40
N PRO A 328 14.33 9.40 8.97
CA PRO A 328 14.31 8.27 9.89
C PRO A 328 15.54 8.28 10.79
N GLY A 329 15.41 7.67 11.97
CA GLY A 329 16.53 7.57 12.92
C GLY A 329 17.56 6.54 12.44
N MET A 330 18.83 6.94 12.36
CA MET A 330 19.91 6.07 11.90
C MET A 330 20.30 4.99 12.92
N GLU A 331 20.28 5.34 14.21
CA GLU A 331 20.67 4.43 15.31
C GLU A 331 19.46 3.76 15.98
N SER A 332 18.31 4.41 15.95
CA SER A 332 17.08 3.93 16.59
C SER A 332 15.86 4.26 15.74
N LEU A 333 15.02 3.25 15.54
CA LEU A 333 13.75 3.38 14.81
C LEU A 333 12.70 4.23 15.55
N LEU A 334 12.96 4.58 16.81
CA LEU A 334 12.04 5.34 17.67
C LEU A 334 12.39 6.82 17.81
N THR A 335 13.58 7.23 17.36
CA THR A 335 14.07 8.61 17.48
C THR A 335 14.42 9.22 16.11
N PRO A 336 13.44 9.33 15.19
CA PRO A 336 13.65 10.02 13.92
C PRO A 336 13.78 11.55 14.10
N LYS A 337 14.23 12.25 13.06
CA LYS A 337 14.04 13.70 13.00
C LYS A 337 12.63 14.02 12.54
N VAL A 338 12.00 14.95 13.24
CA VAL A 338 10.59 15.31 13.03
C VAL A 338 10.46 16.82 12.85
N ARG A 339 9.49 17.25 12.05
CA ARG A 339 9.13 18.66 11.93
C ARG A 339 7.83 18.92 12.69
N VAL A 340 7.91 19.69 13.78
CA VAL A 340 6.75 20.10 14.54
C VAL A 340 6.03 21.25 13.84
N PHE A 341 4.70 21.25 13.88
CA PHE A 341 3.90 22.28 13.21
C PHE A 341 2.60 22.64 13.94
N PHE A 342 2.19 21.85 14.95
CA PHE A 342 0.94 22.10 15.68
C PHE A 342 1.07 21.79 17.18
N SER A 343 0.40 22.58 18.02
CA SER A 343 0.33 22.39 19.47
C SER A 343 -1.06 21.93 19.89
N LEU A 344 -1.15 20.77 20.55
CA LEU A 344 -2.42 20.25 21.08
C LEU A 344 -2.88 21.02 22.33
N ARG A 345 -1.96 21.67 23.06
CA ARG A 345 -2.28 22.45 24.26
C ARG A 345 -3.04 23.72 23.92
N SER A 346 -2.54 24.47 22.92
CA SER A 346 -3.18 25.70 22.44
C SER A 346 -4.18 25.44 21.31
N ARG A 347 -4.14 24.25 20.69
CA ARG A 347 -4.94 23.89 19.50
C ARG A 347 -4.68 24.83 18.31
N GLU A 348 -3.44 25.26 18.15
CA GLU A 348 -3.03 26.21 17.14
C GLU A 348 -1.78 25.73 16.39
N PRO A 349 -1.61 26.15 15.11
CA PRO A 349 -0.34 26.01 14.40
C PRO A 349 0.79 26.71 15.15
N ILE A 350 1.98 26.14 15.09
CA ILE A 350 3.21 26.73 15.65
C ILE A 350 4.24 26.93 14.54
N PRO A 351 5.22 27.83 14.72
CA PRO A 351 6.34 27.95 13.79
C PRO A 351 7.00 26.59 13.56
N MET A 352 7.20 26.24 12.30
CA MET A 352 7.78 24.96 11.93
C MET A 352 9.22 24.87 12.45
N GLN A 353 9.52 23.77 13.13
CA GLN A 353 10.86 23.52 13.64
C GLN A 353 11.20 22.04 13.46
N THR A 354 12.37 21.76 12.88
CA THR A 354 12.92 20.41 12.86
C THR A 354 13.59 20.10 14.20
N ILE A 355 13.20 18.98 14.79
CA ILE A 355 13.71 18.46 16.05
C ILE A 355 14.33 17.10 15.76
N ASP A 356 15.60 16.94 16.14
CA ASP A 356 16.25 15.64 16.17
C ASP A 356 15.93 14.95 17.50
N LEU A 357 15.14 13.88 17.46
CA LEU A 357 14.76 13.12 18.65
C LEU A 357 15.90 12.26 19.20
N ALA A 358 16.97 12.03 18.42
CA ALA A 358 18.16 11.33 18.87
C ALA A 358 19.15 12.25 19.59
N ALA A 359 18.99 13.57 19.48
CA ALA A 359 19.87 14.53 20.14
C ALA A 359 19.77 14.40 21.67
N THR A 360 20.92 14.34 22.35
CA THR A 360 21.01 14.19 23.82
C THR A 360 20.35 15.33 24.60
N SER A 361 20.19 16.49 23.97
CA SER A 361 19.48 17.65 24.53
C SER A 361 17.95 17.56 24.38
N CYS A 362 17.45 16.67 23.53
CA CYS A 362 16.03 16.48 23.31
C CYS A 362 15.41 15.63 24.43
N LYS A 363 14.39 16.18 25.09
CA LYS A 363 13.60 15.46 26.11
C LYS A 363 12.24 14.99 25.58
N ASP A 364 11.99 15.21 24.30
CA ASP A 364 10.73 14.82 23.68
C ASP A 364 10.82 13.41 23.11
N SER A 365 9.67 12.76 22.93
CA SER A 365 9.59 11.40 22.40
C SER A 365 8.27 11.20 21.68
N ILE A 366 8.24 10.25 20.73
CA ILE A 366 7.00 9.87 20.05
C ILE A 366 6.16 9.03 21.02
N THR A 367 4.97 9.51 21.32
CA THR A 367 3.96 8.75 22.11
C THR A 367 3.19 7.77 21.25
N GLY A 368 3.06 8.05 19.95
CA GLY A 368 2.42 7.17 18.99
C GLY A 368 2.15 7.86 17.65
N PRO A 369 1.74 7.08 16.64
CA PRO A 369 1.21 7.62 15.40
C PRO A 369 -0.13 8.30 15.67
N GLU A 370 -0.40 9.37 14.93
CA GLU A 370 -1.64 10.14 15.02
C GLU A 370 -2.46 9.92 13.73
N ASP A 371 -3.79 9.81 13.85
CA ASP A 371 -4.67 9.64 12.70
C ASP A 371 -4.91 11.01 12.02
N PRO A 372 -4.44 11.22 10.77
CA PRO A 372 -4.66 12.48 10.06
C PRO A 372 -6.14 12.82 9.87
N THR A 373 -7.05 11.84 9.85
CA THR A 373 -8.49 12.05 9.63
C THR A 373 -9.18 12.73 10.81
N LEU A 374 -8.57 12.72 11.99
CA LEU A 374 -9.02 13.48 13.15
C LEU A 374 -8.77 14.99 12.99
N TRP A 375 -7.99 15.37 11.97
CA TRP A 375 -7.55 16.72 11.71
C TRP A 375 -7.95 17.15 10.30
N ASN A 376 -8.21 18.44 10.11
CA ASN A 376 -8.48 19.01 8.78
C ASN A 376 -7.21 19.66 8.19
N PHE A 377 -6.04 19.05 8.42
CA PHE A 377 -4.79 19.53 7.86
C PHE A 377 -4.81 19.34 6.34
N LYS A 378 -4.62 20.42 5.60
CA LYS A 378 -4.40 20.39 4.16
C LYS A 378 -2.91 20.21 3.90
N ASN A 379 -2.56 19.40 2.91
CA ASN A 379 -1.20 19.20 2.42
C ASN A 379 -0.16 18.86 3.51
N LEU A 380 -0.37 17.76 4.25
CA LEU A 380 0.66 17.26 5.18
C LEU A 380 1.97 16.93 4.48
N ASP A 381 1.94 16.63 3.18
CA ASP A 381 3.14 16.29 2.42
C ASP A 381 4.14 17.45 2.26
N ASP A 382 3.64 18.68 2.22
CA ASP A 382 4.48 19.88 2.15
C ASP A 382 5.39 19.99 3.38
N LEU A 383 4.95 19.47 4.53
CA LEU A 383 5.68 19.56 5.80
C LEU A 383 6.94 18.71 5.87
N TRP A 384 7.15 17.78 4.94
CA TRP A 384 8.33 16.92 4.91
C TRP A 384 9.04 16.88 3.56
N MET A 385 8.47 17.52 2.53
CA MET A 385 9.08 17.66 1.21
C MET A 385 10.01 18.87 1.05
N GLU A 386 9.77 19.93 1.85
CA GLU A 386 10.59 21.13 2.01
C GLU A 386 11.62 20.96 3.13
#